data_AF-A0A3E0H8F2-F1
#
_entry.id   AF-A0A3E0H8F2-F1
#
_cell.length_a   1.000
_cell.length_b   1.000
_cell.length_c   1.000
_cell.angle_alpha   90.00
_cell.angle_beta   90.00
_cell.angle_gamma   90.00
#
_symmetry.space_group_name_H-M   'P 1'
#
loop_
_entity.id
_entity.type
_entity.pdbx_description
1 polymer ?
#
loop_
_entity_poly.entity_id
_entity_poly.type
_entity_poly.pdbx_seq_one_letter_code
_entity_poly.pdbx_strand_id
1 'polypeptide(L)'
;MRNADDVRTDGPELVWHGPPDAPTLLVLDPGGEAKHGLPATWRPLAEHLRIGWYRVPDVDAVERSLDGLGAVHLVTSGPASAAALALATRHPGQVLSITAVDPSDDVEELRRQLAEQRVVARTFVSNGDDPAARVGPPLPLGHPDVVGRLVETLLSVEPQHGEIADDWRRIRESVAGPMRRARGDGGV
;
A
#
# COMPACT_ATOMS: atom_id res chain seq x y z
N MET A 1 -10.72 38.11 -3.57
CA MET A 1 -9.71 37.46 -4.42
C MET A 1 -9.58 36.03 -3.91
N ARG A 2 -10.21 35.05 -4.56
CA ARG A 2 -10.13 33.63 -4.18
C ARG A 2 -8.76 33.11 -4.60
N ASN A 3 -8.03 32.50 -3.66
CA ASN A 3 -6.71 31.94 -3.89
C ASN A 3 -6.86 30.70 -4.77
N ALA A 4 -6.15 30.62 -5.89
CA ALA A 4 -6.27 29.53 -6.87
C ALA A 4 -5.69 28.18 -6.36
N ASP A 5 -5.16 28.15 -5.14
CA ASP A 5 -4.63 26.95 -4.48
C ASP A 5 -5.66 26.18 -3.64
N ASP A 6 -6.84 26.76 -3.33
CA ASP A 6 -7.89 26.06 -2.55
C ASP A 6 -8.67 25.00 -3.36
N VAL A 7 -8.45 24.91 -4.68
CA VAL A 7 -9.27 24.07 -5.57
C VAL A 7 -8.68 22.66 -5.76
N ARG A 8 -7.48 22.37 -5.22
CA ARG A 8 -6.79 21.08 -5.45
C ARG A 8 -7.00 20.02 -4.36
N THR A 9 -7.77 20.32 -3.32
CA THR A 9 -8.10 19.39 -2.22
C THR A 9 -9.48 18.73 -2.35
N ASP A 10 -10.30 19.12 -3.34
CA ASP A 10 -11.73 18.75 -3.47
C ASP A 10 -12.00 17.44 -4.26
N GLY A 11 -11.02 16.53 -4.33
CA GLY A 11 -11.17 15.26 -5.03
C GLY A 11 -11.88 14.19 -4.20
N PRO A 12 -12.48 13.15 -4.81
CA PRO A 12 -13.10 12.07 -4.07
C PRO A 12 -12.08 11.38 -3.15
N GLU A 13 -12.52 11.10 -1.93
CA GLU A 13 -11.75 10.45 -0.86
C GLU A 13 -11.15 9.12 -1.32
N LEU A 14 -11.95 8.35 -2.06
CA LEU A 14 -11.58 7.10 -2.72
C LEU A 14 -11.46 7.29 -4.23
N VAL A 15 -10.34 6.87 -4.81
CA VAL A 15 -10.12 6.86 -6.27
C VAL A 15 -9.85 5.44 -6.75
N TRP A 16 -10.57 5.02 -7.78
CA TRP A 16 -10.39 3.69 -8.37
C TRP A 16 -9.50 3.73 -9.61
N HIS A 17 -8.65 2.73 -9.74
CA HIS A 17 -7.79 2.48 -10.89
C HIS A 17 -7.82 1.00 -11.29
N GLY A 18 -7.61 0.74 -12.58
CA GLY A 18 -7.51 -0.61 -13.12
C GLY A 18 -8.84 -1.27 -13.48
N PRO A 19 -8.81 -2.53 -13.97
CA PRO A 19 -9.99 -3.23 -14.45
C PRO A 19 -10.99 -3.53 -13.32
N PRO A 20 -12.30 -3.42 -13.54
CA PRO A 20 -13.31 -3.64 -12.49
C PRO A 20 -13.38 -5.10 -11.99
N ASP A 21 -12.96 -6.05 -12.82
CA ASP A 21 -13.01 -7.50 -12.56
C ASP A 21 -11.66 -8.06 -12.08
N ALA A 22 -10.64 -7.21 -11.93
CA ALA A 22 -9.33 -7.60 -11.41
C ALA A 22 -9.34 -7.76 -9.87
N PRO A 23 -8.37 -8.49 -9.30
CA PRO A 23 -8.20 -8.57 -7.85
C PRO A 23 -8.14 -7.20 -7.19
N THR A 24 -8.85 -7.06 -6.07
CA THR A 24 -9.05 -5.75 -5.43
C THR A 24 -8.01 -5.49 -4.36
N LEU A 25 -7.36 -4.33 -4.44
CA LEU A 25 -6.40 -3.83 -3.47
C LEU A 25 -6.85 -2.45 -2.98
N LEU A 26 -7.06 -2.30 -1.68
CA LEU A 26 -7.35 -1.01 -1.06
C LEU A 26 -6.08 -0.43 -0.42
N VAL A 27 -5.76 0.81 -0.80
CA VAL A 27 -4.61 1.57 -0.30
C VAL A 27 -5.11 2.63 0.68
N LEU A 28 -4.65 2.57 1.92
CA LEU A 28 -4.90 3.56 2.95
C LEU A 28 -3.66 4.45 3.03
N ASP A 29 -3.75 5.66 2.49
CA ASP A 29 -2.62 6.57 2.31
C ASP A 29 -2.72 7.77 3.26
N PRO A 30 -2.27 7.65 4.52
CA PRO A 30 -2.25 8.77 5.46
C PRO A 30 -1.25 9.86 5.05
N GLY A 31 -0.29 9.56 4.17
CA GLY A 31 0.69 10.52 3.65
C GLY A 31 0.13 11.42 2.53
N GLY A 32 -0.98 11.04 1.92
CA GLY A 32 -1.60 11.74 0.80
C GLY A 32 -0.68 11.81 -0.43
N GLU A 33 0.03 10.74 -0.75
CA GLU A 33 0.92 10.63 -1.91
C GLU A 33 0.16 10.74 -3.23
N ALA A 34 -1.07 10.25 -3.30
CA ALA A 34 -1.86 10.27 -4.54
C ALA A 34 -2.64 11.58 -4.77
N LYS A 35 -2.22 12.71 -4.17
CA LYS A 35 -2.82 14.04 -4.44
C LYS A 35 -2.93 14.37 -5.92
N HIS A 36 -2.03 13.82 -6.75
CA HIS A 36 -1.96 14.04 -8.19
C HIS A 36 -2.19 12.76 -9.01
N GLY A 37 -2.84 11.74 -8.43
CA GLY A 37 -3.07 10.42 -9.04
C GLY A 37 -2.05 9.36 -8.59
N LEU A 38 -2.16 8.15 -9.14
CA LEU A 38 -1.29 7.02 -8.73
C LEU A 38 0.21 7.35 -8.90
N PRO A 39 1.04 7.03 -7.88
CA PRO A 39 2.49 7.11 -8.02
C PRO A 39 2.98 6.23 -9.16
N ALA A 40 4.08 6.61 -9.82
CA ALA A 40 4.57 5.92 -11.02
C ALA A 40 4.84 4.42 -10.81
N THR A 41 5.28 4.05 -9.61
CA THR A 41 5.54 2.66 -9.20
C THR A 41 4.29 1.78 -9.14
N TRP A 42 3.10 2.38 -9.05
CA TRP A 42 1.83 1.68 -8.98
C TRP A 42 1.13 1.53 -10.33
N ARG A 43 1.48 2.36 -11.32
CA ARG A 43 0.75 2.41 -12.60
C ARG A 43 0.74 1.07 -13.34
N PRO A 44 1.85 0.32 -13.45
CA PRO A 44 1.83 -0.99 -14.09
C PRO A 44 1.03 -2.03 -13.29
N LEU A 45 1.05 -1.94 -11.95
CA LEU A 45 0.22 -2.82 -11.12
C LEU A 45 -1.28 -2.60 -11.36
N ALA A 46 -1.69 -1.36 -11.67
CA ALA A 46 -3.06 -1.02 -12.01
C ALA A 46 -3.53 -1.64 -13.35
N GLU A 47 -2.64 -2.23 -14.16
CA GLU A 47 -3.03 -3.00 -15.34
C GLU A 47 -3.62 -4.38 -14.96
N HIS A 48 -3.28 -4.87 -13.76
CA HIS A 48 -3.63 -6.21 -13.27
C HIS A 48 -4.45 -6.20 -11.99
N LEU A 49 -4.53 -5.06 -11.30
CA LEU A 49 -5.23 -4.90 -10.03
C LEU A 49 -6.30 -3.82 -10.14
N ARG A 50 -7.41 -4.05 -9.44
CA ARG A 50 -8.38 -3.01 -9.14
C ARG A 50 -7.96 -2.29 -7.86
N ILE A 51 -7.35 -1.12 -8.00
CA ILE A 51 -6.78 -0.37 -6.88
C ILE A 51 -7.76 0.71 -6.42
N GLY A 52 -8.25 0.60 -5.19
CA GLY A 52 -9.00 1.64 -4.50
C GLY A 52 -8.09 2.43 -3.57
N TRP A 53 -7.80 3.69 -3.91
CA TRP A 53 -6.88 4.54 -3.15
C TRP A 53 -7.62 5.55 -2.27
N TYR A 54 -7.53 5.40 -0.95
CA TYR A 54 -8.03 6.35 0.05
C TYR A 54 -6.98 7.41 0.33
N ARG A 55 -7.23 8.65 -0.10
CA ARG A 55 -6.30 9.79 0.09
C ARG A 55 -6.32 10.33 1.52
N VAL A 56 -7.42 10.13 2.23
CA VAL A 56 -7.61 10.48 3.63
C VAL A 56 -8.27 9.25 4.25
N PRO A 57 -7.49 8.29 4.78
CA PRO A 57 -8.05 7.04 5.23
C PRO A 57 -8.86 7.23 6.52
N ASP A 58 -10.18 7.08 6.41
CA ASP A 58 -11.09 6.83 7.53
C ASP A 58 -11.49 5.34 7.53
N VAL A 59 -11.20 4.63 8.62
CA VAL A 59 -11.46 3.19 8.72
C VAL A 59 -12.94 2.86 8.59
N ASP A 60 -13.84 3.73 9.05
CA ASP A 60 -15.28 3.52 8.90
C ASP A 60 -15.73 3.70 7.44
N ALA A 61 -15.07 4.57 6.69
CA ALA A 61 -15.28 4.72 5.25
C ALA A 61 -14.73 3.53 4.46
N VAL A 62 -13.56 3.02 4.86
CA VAL A 62 -12.96 1.81 4.28
C VAL A 62 -13.87 0.62 4.52
N GLU A 63 -14.36 0.45 5.76
CA GLU A 63 -15.26 -0.64 6.14
C GLU A 63 -16.55 -0.64 5.33
N ARG A 64 -17.23 0.51 5.24
CA ARG A 64 -18.45 0.65 4.41
C ARG A 64 -18.22 0.32 2.95
N SER A 65 -17.01 0.53 2.44
CA SER A 65 -16.68 0.22 1.06
C SER A 65 -16.37 -1.25 0.84
N LEU A 66 -16.12 -2.03 1.90
CA LEU A 66 -16.08 -3.49 1.79
C LEU A 66 -17.47 -4.03 1.39
N ASP A 67 -18.55 -3.36 1.77
CA ASP A 67 -19.90 -3.74 1.35
C ASP A 67 -20.01 -3.70 -0.18
N GLY A 68 -20.27 -4.86 -0.79
CA GLY A 68 -20.39 -4.99 -2.24
C GLY A 68 -19.07 -5.23 -2.98
N LEU A 69 -17.94 -5.27 -2.28
CA LEU A 69 -16.70 -5.81 -2.81
C LEU A 69 -16.61 -7.31 -2.54
N GLY A 70 -15.90 -8.01 -3.43
CA GLY A 70 -15.46 -9.39 -3.17
C GLY A 70 -14.34 -9.43 -2.13
N ALA A 71 -13.48 -10.44 -2.25
CA ALA A 71 -12.28 -10.53 -1.44
C ALA A 71 -11.27 -9.42 -1.80
N VAL A 72 -10.60 -8.85 -0.80
CA VAL A 72 -9.70 -7.70 -0.96
C VAL A 72 -8.36 -7.90 -0.26
N HIS A 73 -7.36 -7.17 -0.74
CA HIS A 73 -6.10 -6.94 -0.05
C HIS A 73 -6.05 -5.52 0.50
N LEU A 74 -5.37 -5.32 1.62
CA LEU A 74 -5.16 -4.00 2.24
C LEU A 74 -3.68 -3.64 2.26
N VAL A 75 -3.39 -2.35 2.09
CA VAL A 75 -2.05 -1.80 2.31
C VAL A 75 -2.15 -0.43 2.94
N THR A 76 -1.29 -0.18 3.92
CA THR A 76 -1.31 1.01 4.77
C THR A 76 0.09 1.35 5.26
N SER A 77 0.27 2.55 5.79
CA SER A 77 1.51 2.94 6.46
C SER A 77 1.26 3.69 7.78
N GLY A 78 2.28 3.75 8.63
CA GLY A 78 2.34 4.66 9.76
C GLY A 78 1.14 4.53 10.71
N PRO A 79 0.49 5.66 11.06
CA PRO A 79 -0.54 5.71 12.11
C PRO A 79 -1.85 5.02 11.71
N ALA A 80 -2.10 4.78 10.42
CA ALA A 80 -3.30 4.07 9.98
C ALA A 80 -3.20 2.54 10.18
N SER A 81 -1.99 2.03 10.48
CA SER A 81 -1.73 0.59 10.50
C SER A 81 -2.53 -0.18 11.55
N ALA A 82 -2.54 0.27 12.80
CA ALA A 82 -3.25 -0.46 13.86
C ALA A 82 -4.75 -0.56 13.58
N ALA A 83 -5.37 0.53 13.15
CA ALA A 83 -6.78 0.56 12.82
C ALA A 83 -7.12 -0.29 11.58
N ALA A 84 -6.26 -0.30 10.56
CA ALA A 84 -6.42 -1.15 9.38
C ALA A 84 -6.27 -2.65 9.70
N LEU A 85 -5.33 -3.03 10.59
CA LEU A 85 -5.22 -4.40 11.08
C LEU A 85 -6.45 -4.81 11.90
N ALA A 86 -6.96 -3.92 12.76
CA ALA A 86 -8.18 -4.16 13.52
C ALA A 86 -9.44 -4.22 12.64
N LEU A 87 -9.46 -3.54 11.49
CA LEU A 87 -10.48 -3.75 10.47
C LEU A 87 -10.37 -5.16 9.88
N ALA A 88 -9.16 -5.58 9.48
CA ALA A 88 -8.94 -6.90 8.91
C ALA A 88 -9.37 -8.04 9.86
N THR A 89 -9.18 -7.90 11.18
CA THR A 89 -9.58 -8.93 12.16
C THR A 89 -11.10 -9.07 12.30
N ARG A 90 -11.86 -8.03 11.95
CA ARG A 90 -13.33 -8.02 11.98
C ARG A 90 -13.96 -8.59 10.71
N HIS A 91 -13.18 -8.69 9.62
CA HIS A 91 -13.65 -9.13 8.30
C HIS A 91 -12.87 -10.35 7.77
N PRO A 92 -12.75 -11.44 8.56
CA PRO A 92 -12.08 -12.64 8.10
C PRO A 92 -12.84 -13.26 6.91
N GLY A 93 -12.10 -13.67 5.87
CA GLY A 93 -12.67 -14.24 4.65
C GLY A 93 -13.01 -13.20 3.57
N GLN A 94 -13.16 -11.92 3.92
CA GLN A 94 -13.22 -10.83 2.96
C GLN A 94 -11.86 -10.15 2.79
N VAL A 95 -11.13 -9.91 3.88
CA VAL A 95 -9.73 -9.43 3.80
C VAL A 95 -8.79 -10.64 3.69
N LEU A 96 -8.10 -10.77 2.56
CA LEU A 96 -7.19 -11.89 2.30
C LEU A 96 -5.77 -11.63 2.83
N SER A 97 -5.30 -10.38 2.72
CA SER A 97 -4.02 -9.97 3.28
C SER A 97 -4.00 -8.50 3.64
N ILE A 98 -3.07 -8.15 4.52
CA ILE A 98 -2.72 -6.77 4.85
C ILE A 98 -1.20 -6.60 4.88
N THR A 99 -0.72 -5.52 4.25
CA THR A 99 0.67 -5.05 4.36
C THR A 99 0.70 -3.72 5.09
N ALA A 100 1.32 -3.67 6.27
CA ALA A 100 1.50 -2.45 7.05
C ALA A 100 2.97 -2.01 7.03
N VAL A 101 3.21 -0.78 6.57
CA VAL A 101 4.55 -0.19 6.44
C VAL A 101 4.80 0.75 7.61
N ASP A 102 5.89 0.54 8.33
CA ASP A 102 6.30 1.37 9.46
C ASP A 102 5.15 1.69 10.42
N PRO A 103 4.45 0.65 10.95
CA PRO A 103 3.35 0.89 11.88
C PRO A 103 3.83 1.75 13.06
N SER A 104 3.07 2.79 13.39
CA SER A 104 3.44 3.71 14.48
C SER A 104 3.18 3.11 15.86
N ASP A 105 2.27 2.15 15.95
CA ASP A 105 1.93 1.42 17.17
C ASP A 105 2.47 -0.02 17.14
N ASP A 106 2.55 -0.67 18.30
CA ASP A 106 2.76 -2.11 18.36
C ASP A 106 1.51 -2.85 17.88
N VAL A 107 1.67 -3.61 16.80
CA VAL A 107 0.58 -4.33 16.12
C VAL A 107 0.73 -5.84 16.18
N GLU A 108 1.67 -6.37 16.96
CA GLU A 108 1.99 -7.81 16.97
C GLU A 108 0.83 -8.67 17.47
N GLU A 109 0.02 -8.17 18.41
CA GLU A 109 -1.20 -8.85 18.86
C GLU A 109 -2.20 -9.03 17.70
N LEU A 110 -2.49 -7.94 16.99
CA LEU A 110 -3.41 -7.96 15.85
C LEU A 110 -2.90 -8.86 14.74
N ARG A 111 -1.59 -8.86 14.47
CA ARG A 111 -0.98 -9.78 13.51
C ARG A 111 -1.17 -11.25 13.90
N ARG A 112 -1.01 -11.57 15.18
CA ARG A 112 -1.19 -12.94 15.66
C ARG A 112 -2.64 -13.39 15.49
N GLN A 113 -3.60 -12.52 15.83
CA GLN A 113 -5.03 -12.78 15.61
C GLN A 113 -5.36 -13.01 14.14
N LEU A 114 -4.81 -12.19 13.22
CA LEU A 114 -4.99 -12.37 11.78
C LEU A 114 -4.45 -13.72 11.29
N ALA A 115 -3.30 -14.15 11.82
CA ALA A 115 -2.73 -15.46 11.46
C ALA A 115 -3.63 -16.62 11.91
N GLU A 116 -4.22 -16.56 13.10
CA GLU A 116 -5.20 -17.54 13.59
C GLU A 116 -6.45 -17.59 12.69
N GLN A 117 -6.83 -16.44 12.13
CA GLN A 117 -7.94 -16.30 11.17
C GLN A 117 -7.55 -16.61 9.72
N ARG A 118 -6.31 -17.02 9.45
CA ARG A 118 -5.75 -17.29 8.11
C ARG A 118 -5.71 -16.07 7.16
N VAL A 119 -5.67 -14.86 7.71
CA VAL A 119 -5.40 -13.63 6.96
C VAL A 119 -3.90 -13.38 6.95
N VAL A 120 -3.31 -13.17 5.76
CA VAL A 120 -1.87 -12.94 5.65
C VAL A 120 -1.52 -11.51 6.08
N ALA A 121 -0.93 -11.35 7.26
CA ALA A 121 -0.52 -10.04 7.80
C ALA A 121 1.01 -9.88 7.78
N ARG A 122 1.50 -8.95 6.96
CA ARG A 122 2.93 -8.57 6.93
C ARG A 122 3.12 -7.15 7.44
N THR A 123 4.08 -6.98 8.33
CA THR A 123 4.61 -5.65 8.68
C THR A 123 6.00 -5.48 8.09
N PHE A 124 6.28 -4.28 7.63
CA PHE A 124 7.57 -3.89 7.10
C PHE A 124 8.04 -2.67 7.86
N VAL A 125 9.06 -2.82 8.70
CA VAL A 125 9.71 -1.70 9.38
C VAL A 125 10.93 -1.31 8.54
N SER A 126 10.90 -0.11 8.00
CA SER A 126 12.01 0.50 7.31
C SER A 126 13.12 0.80 8.30
N ASN A 127 14.36 0.68 7.84
CA ASN A 127 15.50 1.08 8.62
C ASN A 127 15.67 2.60 8.47
N GLY A 128 15.45 3.36 9.54
CA GLY A 128 15.61 4.82 9.56
C GLY A 128 17.05 5.28 9.25
N ASP A 129 18.02 4.38 9.35
CA ASP A 129 19.42 4.61 9.01
C ASP A 129 19.80 4.12 7.59
N ASP A 130 18.85 3.68 6.75
CA ASP A 130 19.17 3.38 5.33
C ASP A 130 19.54 4.68 4.62
N PRO A 131 20.81 4.90 4.23
CA PRO A 131 21.23 6.14 3.57
C PRO A 131 20.54 6.37 2.22
N ALA A 132 19.90 5.36 1.63
CA ALA A 132 19.06 5.52 0.45
C ALA A 132 17.63 5.96 0.75
N ALA A 133 17.15 5.76 1.98
CA ALA A 133 15.90 6.35 2.44
C ALA A 133 16.14 7.84 2.72
N ARG A 134 16.02 8.67 1.69
CA ARG A 134 16.05 10.14 1.83
C ARG A 134 14.88 10.71 2.64
N VAL A 135 13.99 9.84 3.13
CA VAL A 135 12.76 10.14 3.84
C VAL A 135 12.74 9.26 5.07
N GLY A 136 12.54 9.86 6.25
CA GLY A 136 12.38 9.11 7.48
C GLY A 136 11.10 8.26 7.47
N PRO A 137 10.96 7.30 8.40
CA PRO A 137 9.74 6.50 8.51
C PRO A 137 8.50 7.37 8.80
N PRO A 138 7.31 6.98 8.31
CA PRO A 138 7.07 5.82 7.46
C PRO A 138 7.57 6.03 6.03
N LEU A 139 8.10 4.97 5.40
CA LEU A 139 8.42 5.03 3.98
C LEU A 139 7.15 5.32 3.16
N PRO A 140 7.27 6.17 2.11
CA PRO A 140 6.16 6.41 1.19
C PRO A 140 5.65 5.09 0.58
N LEU A 141 4.34 4.92 0.44
CA LEU A 141 3.68 3.81 -0.23
C LEU A 141 4.07 3.69 -1.70
N GLY A 142 4.46 4.81 -2.34
CA GLY A 142 5.06 4.83 -3.67
C GLY A 142 6.51 4.34 -3.71
N HIS A 143 7.17 4.13 -2.56
CA HIS A 143 8.56 3.69 -2.51
C HIS A 143 8.71 2.28 -3.10
N PRO A 144 9.71 2.02 -3.97
CA PRO A 144 9.85 0.72 -4.62
C PRO A 144 9.99 -0.46 -3.64
N ASP A 145 10.69 -0.30 -2.52
CA ASP A 145 10.79 -1.39 -1.54
C ASP A 145 9.41 -1.72 -0.91
N VAL A 146 8.56 -0.71 -0.68
CA VAL A 146 7.19 -0.93 -0.21
C VAL A 146 6.37 -1.70 -1.23
N VAL A 147 6.39 -1.24 -2.49
CA VAL A 147 5.66 -1.89 -3.59
C VAL A 147 6.15 -3.33 -3.80
N GLY A 148 7.44 -3.58 -3.67
CA GLY A 148 7.98 -4.95 -3.74
C GLY A 148 7.47 -5.87 -2.64
N ARG A 149 7.42 -5.39 -1.38
CA ARG A 149 6.85 -6.16 -0.26
C ARG A 149 5.37 -6.44 -0.42
N LEU A 150 4.62 -5.48 -0.96
CA LEU A 150 3.22 -5.67 -1.31
C LEU A 150 3.06 -6.79 -2.35
N VAL A 151 3.82 -6.75 -3.45
CA VAL A 151 3.76 -7.77 -4.51
C VAL A 151 4.11 -9.15 -3.96
N GLU A 152 5.16 -9.27 -3.12
CA GLU A 152 5.50 -10.51 -2.43
C GLU A 152 4.37 -11.04 -1.53
N THR A 153 3.54 -10.15 -0.98
CA THR A 153 2.41 -10.51 -0.13
C THR A 153 1.24 -10.98 -0.98
N LEU A 154 0.88 -10.24 -2.04
CA LEU A 154 -0.17 -10.59 -2.98
C LEU A 154 0.07 -11.99 -3.57
N LEU A 155 1.26 -12.24 -4.11
CA LEU A 155 1.60 -13.52 -4.75
C LEU A 155 1.67 -14.71 -3.77
N SER A 156 1.83 -14.45 -2.47
CA SER A 156 1.75 -15.53 -1.47
C SER A 156 0.33 -16.00 -1.19
N VAL A 157 -0.66 -15.17 -1.52
CA VAL A 157 -2.09 -15.49 -1.38
C VAL A 157 -2.67 -15.92 -2.72
N GLU A 158 -2.30 -15.21 -3.79
CA GLU A 158 -2.83 -15.42 -5.14
C GLU A 158 -1.71 -15.71 -6.15
N PRO A 159 -1.10 -16.91 -6.12
CA PRO A 159 0.03 -17.26 -6.97
C PRO A 159 -0.34 -17.32 -8.46
N GLN A 160 -1.62 -17.42 -8.80
CA GLN A 160 -2.11 -17.44 -10.18
C GLN A 160 -1.89 -16.11 -10.93
N HIS A 161 -1.71 -14.99 -10.22
CA HIS A 161 -1.48 -13.67 -10.81
C HIS A 161 0.01 -13.40 -11.08
N GLY A 162 0.69 -14.35 -11.72
CA GLY A 162 2.13 -14.29 -11.98
C GLY A 162 2.57 -13.09 -12.83
N GLU A 163 1.67 -12.54 -13.64
CA GLU A 163 1.86 -11.31 -14.42
C GLU A 163 2.22 -10.11 -13.54
N ILE A 164 1.66 -10.02 -12.33
CA ILE A 164 2.02 -8.99 -11.34
C ILE A 164 3.51 -9.07 -10.98
N ALA A 165 4.04 -10.29 -10.88
CA ALA A 165 5.45 -10.53 -10.56
C ALA A 165 6.38 -10.08 -11.69
N ASP A 166 5.98 -10.32 -12.94
CA ASP A 166 6.74 -9.96 -14.13
C ASP A 166 6.77 -8.44 -14.32
N ASP A 167 5.64 -7.77 -14.12
CA ASP A 167 5.50 -6.32 -14.17
C ASP A 167 6.31 -5.64 -13.07
N TRP A 168 6.24 -6.18 -11.84
CA TRP A 168 7.07 -5.72 -10.75
C TRP A 168 8.56 -5.89 -11.04
N ARG A 169 8.98 -7.00 -11.66
CA ARG A 169 10.39 -7.23 -12.03
C ARG A 169 10.87 -6.16 -13.02
N ARG A 170 10.06 -5.83 -14.03
CA ARG A 170 10.36 -4.76 -15.00
C ARG A 170 10.48 -3.38 -14.34
N ILE A 171 9.55 -3.05 -13.43
CA ILE A 171 9.61 -1.79 -12.66
C ILE A 171 10.87 -1.76 -11.82
N ARG A 172 11.13 -2.83 -11.05
CA ARG A 172 12.30 -2.95 -10.18
C ARG A 172 13.58 -2.73 -10.96
N GLU A 173 13.74 -3.31 -12.14
CA GLU A 173 14.92 -3.10 -12.99
C GLU A 173 15.08 -1.63 -13.40
N SER A 174 13.98 -0.94 -13.74
CA SER A 174 14.00 0.48 -14.11
C SER A 174 14.34 1.42 -12.93
N VAL A 175 13.93 1.08 -11.71
CA VAL A 175 14.18 1.89 -10.51
C VAL A 175 15.42 1.45 -9.72
N ALA A 176 15.93 0.24 -9.94
CA ALA A 176 17.09 -0.31 -9.23
C ALA A 176 18.38 0.45 -9.51
N GLY A 177 18.56 1.01 -10.71
CA GLY A 177 19.70 1.87 -11.03
C GLY A 177 19.75 3.12 -10.15
N PRO A 178 18.69 3.96 -10.16
CA PRO A 178 18.54 5.08 -9.22
C PRO A 178 18.68 4.70 -7.74
N MET A 179 18.08 3.59 -7.30
CA MET A 179 18.15 3.15 -5.90
C MET A 179 19.56 2.68 -5.48
N ARG A 180 20.29 1.97 -6.36
CA ARG A 180 21.68 1.59 -6.09
C ARG A 180 22.60 2.82 -5.96
N ARG A 181 22.39 3.86 -6.77
CA ARG A 181 23.12 5.14 -6.65
C ARG A 181 22.78 5.86 -5.34
N ALA A 182 21.51 5.86 -4.94
CA ALA A 182 21.11 6.40 -3.64
C ALA A 182 21.74 5.63 -2.46
N ARG A 183 21.98 4.32 -2.60
CA ARG A 183 22.69 3.48 -1.61
C ARG A 183 24.22 3.61 -1.63
N GLY A 184 24.81 4.23 -2.66
CA GLY A 184 26.23 4.05 -2.99
C GLY A 184 27.15 5.28 -2.99
N ASP A 185 26.65 6.52 -3.04
CA ASP A 185 27.50 7.72 -3.25
C ASP A 185 27.41 8.77 -2.11
N GLY A 186 27.40 8.32 -0.86
CA GLY A 186 27.41 9.18 0.33
C GLY A 186 28.73 9.22 1.11
N GLY A 187 29.80 8.62 0.59
CA GLY A 187 31.08 8.52 1.29
C GLY A 187 32.26 9.00 0.45
N VAL A 188 32.57 10.29 0.55
CA VAL A 188 33.94 10.83 0.49
C VAL A 188 34.07 11.92 1.55
#